data_AF-A0A411WVS2-F1
#
_entry.id   AF-A0A411WVS2-F1
#
_cell.length_a   1.000
_cell.length_b   1.000
_cell.length_c   1.000
_cell.angle_alpha   90.00
_cell.angle_beta   90.00
_cell.angle_gamma   90.00
#
_symmetry.space_group_name_H-M   'P 1'
#
loop_
_entity.id
_entity.type
_entity.pdbx_description
1 polymer ?
#
loop_
_entity_poly.entity_id
_entity_poly.type
_entity_poly.pdbx_seq_one_letter_code
_entity_poly.pdbx_strand_id
1 'polypeptide(L)'
;MAYEFLVGTSRKNLDAFRCVGTLDFDELKEISRLLKKADSTFLHRVSNIFDDQTFSIAEVKVGLEELLPLLEYDLLVEERRLLHKLLAVLAYADWKQLILFGAAD
;
A
#
# COMPACT_ATOMS: atom_id res chain seq x y z
N MET A 1 -6.61 5.36 -14.65
CA MET A 1 -5.88 5.95 -13.52
C MET A 1 -5.46 4.81 -12.64
N ALA A 2 -4.15 4.61 -12.55
CA ALA A 2 -3.53 3.62 -11.70
C ALA A 2 -2.62 4.38 -10.72
N TYR A 3 -2.72 4.04 -9.45
CA TYR A 3 -1.87 4.61 -8.42
C TYR A 3 -0.64 3.72 -8.26
N GLU A 4 0.54 4.25 -8.51
CA GLU A 4 1.78 3.46 -8.51
C GLU A 4 2.45 3.48 -7.15
N PHE A 5 2.86 2.31 -6.68
CA PHE A 5 3.70 2.15 -5.51
C PHE A 5 5.17 2.07 -5.92
N LEU A 6 5.94 3.07 -5.54
CA LEU A 6 7.36 3.19 -5.83
C LEU A 6 8.18 3.09 -4.55
N VAL A 7 9.33 2.43 -4.57
CA VAL A 7 10.26 2.41 -3.43
C VAL A 7 11.60 3.01 -3.79
N GLY A 8 12.17 3.79 -2.87
CA GLY A 8 13.46 4.45 -3.07
C GLY A 8 13.95 5.19 -1.83
N THR A 9 15.10 5.86 -1.95
CA THR A 9 15.75 6.56 -0.83
C THR A 9 15.33 8.02 -0.70
N SER A 10 15.00 8.71 -1.81
CA SER A 10 14.48 10.08 -1.79
C SER A 10 13.79 10.45 -3.09
N ARG A 11 12.77 11.33 -3.03
CA ARG A 11 12.11 11.92 -4.21
C ARG A 11 13.04 12.68 -5.16
N LYS A 12 14.24 13.09 -4.72
CA LYS A 12 15.18 13.85 -5.55
C LYS A 12 16.00 12.96 -6.50
N ASN A 13 16.01 11.65 -6.29
CA ASN A 13 16.80 10.72 -7.08
C ASN A 13 15.88 9.72 -7.79
N LEU A 14 15.18 10.22 -8.82
CA LEU A 14 14.10 9.48 -9.48
C LEU A 14 14.59 8.21 -10.17
N ASP A 15 15.84 8.18 -10.65
CA ASP A 15 16.46 7.01 -11.29
C ASP A 15 16.63 5.80 -10.36
N ALA A 16 16.49 5.98 -9.05
CA ALA A 16 16.58 4.92 -8.06
C ALA A 16 15.21 4.35 -7.65
N PHE A 17 14.10 4.85 -8.19
CA PHE A 17 12.79 4.31 -7.88
C PHE A 17 12.52 3.00 -8.59
N ARG A 18 11.93 2.06 -7.86
CA ARG A 18 11.39 0.83 -8.42
C ARG A 18 9.89 0.80 -8.18
N CYS A 19 9.11 0.66 -9.25
CA CYS A 19 7.70 0.33 -9.13
C CYS A 19 7.57 -1.11 -8.63
N VAL A 20 6.86 -1.28 -7.52
CA VAL A 20 6.69 -2.55 -6.81
C VAL A 20 5.23 -3.03 -6.81
N GLY A 21 4.31 -2.17 -7.25
CA GLY A 21 2.91 -2.50 -7.40
C GLY A 21 2.13 -1.30 -7.93
N THR A 22 0.92 -1.56 -8.36
CA THR A 22 -0.04 -0.53 -8.75
C THR A 22 -1.32 -0.70 -7.94
N LEU A 23 -2.24 0.24 -8.02
CA LEU A 23 -3.59 0.10 -7.50
C LEU A 23 -4.54 0.72 -8.50
N ASP A 24 -5.44 -0.09 -9.00
CA ASP A 24 -6.41 0.33 -10.01
C ASP A 24 -7.64 0.96 -9.34
N PHE A 25 -8.28 1.91 -10.02
CA PHE A 25 -9.46 2.61 -9.49
C PHE A 25 -10.59 1.65 -9.09
N ASP A 26 -10.75 0.54 -9.81
CA ASP A 26 -11.78 -0.45 -9.52
C ASP A 26 -11.49 -1.30 -8.27
N GLU A 27 -10.26 -1.24 -7.73
CA GLU A 27 -9.84 -1.87 -6.47
C GLU A 27 -10.16 -1.00 -5.23
N LEU A 28 -10.62 0.26 -5.40
CA LEU A 28 -10.99 1.15 -4.29
C LEU A 28 -12.16 0.61 -3.44
N LYS A 29 -13.05 -0.14 -4.08
CA LYS A 29 -14.19 -0.77 -3.38
C LYS A 29 -13.71 -1.85 -2.41
N GLU A 30 -12.65 -2.59 -2.74
CA GLU A 30 -12.02 -3.55 -1.85
C GLU A 30 -11.32 -2.85 -0.68
N ILE A 31 -10.62 -1.72 -0.90
CA ILE A 31 -10.06 -0.90 0.20
C ILE A 31 -11.15 -0.50 1.18
N SER A 32 -12.28 0.00 0.67
CA SER A 32 -13.42 0.41 1.49
C SER A 32 -14.00 -0.74 2.30
N ARG A 33 -13.94 -1.98 1.80
CA ARG A 33 -14.41 -3.16 2.55
C ARG A 33 -13.39 -3.65 3.57
N LEU A 34 -12.08 -3.55 3.28
CA LEU A 34 -11.01 -3.85 4.24
C LEU A 34 -11.04 -2.87 5.41
N LEU A 35 -11.27 -1.58 5.16
CA LEU A 35 -11.42 -0.53 6.19
C LEU A 35 -12.60 -0.77 7.14
N LYS A 36 -13.61 -1.55 6.72
CA LYS A 36 -14.71 -1.96 7.61
C LYS A 36 -14.32 -3.10 8.57
N LYS A 37 -13.21 -3.79 8.30
CA LYS A 37 -12.73 -4.96 9.05
C LYS A 37 -11.55 -4.62 9.95
N ALA A 38 -10.70 -3.67 9.54
CA ALA A 38 -9.63 -3.12 10.36
C ALA A 38 -9.52 -1.61 10.16
N ASP A 39 -9.24 -0.91 11.26
CA ASP A 39 -8.85 0.48 11.22
C ASP A 39 -7.35 0.56 10.91
N SER A 40 -7.02 0.86 9.66
CA SER A 40 -5.64 0.94 9.19
C SER A 40 -5.35 2.33 8.66
N THR A 41 -4.37 2.99 9.28
CA THR A 41 -3.87 4.29 8.84
C THR A 41 -3.36 4.23 7.41
N PHE A 42 -2.70 3.12 7.05
CA PHE A 42 -2.22 2.90 5.69
C PHE A 42 -3.38 2.80 4.69
N LEU A 43 -4.42 2.02 4.98
CA LEU A 43 -5.59 1.90 4.08
C LEU A 43 -6.36 3.21 3.94
N HIS A 44 -6.54 3.97 5.01
CA HIS A 44 -7.18 5.29 4.95
C HIS A 44 -6.42 6.22 4.01
N ARG A 45 -5.10 6.22 4.14
CA ARG A 45 -4.21 7.00 3.28
C ARG A 45 -4.31 6.55 1.82
N VAL A 46 -4.12 5.27 1.54
CA VAL A 46 -4.19 4.73 0.18
C VAL A 46 -5.59 4.86 -0.44
N SER A 47 -6.67 4.98 0.35
CA SER A 47 -8.01 5.24 -0.19
C SER A 47 -8.10 6.59 -0.93
N ASN A 48 -7.22 7.55 -0.62
CA ASN A 48 -7.08 8.79 -1.35
C ASN A 48 -5.98 8.69 -2.42
N ILE A 49 -6.29 7.98 -3.51
CA ILE A 49 -5.37 7.72 -4.64
C ILE A 49 -5.12 8.93 -5.55
N PHE A 50 -5.76 10.07 -5.30
CA PHE A 50 -5.64 11.26 -6.16
C PHE A 50 -4.46 12.16 -5.78
N ASP A 51 -3.86 11.92 -4.61
CA ASP A 51 -2.74 12.69 -4.09
C ASP A 51 -1.50 11.81 -3.98
N ASP A 52 -0.35 12.38 -4.34
CA ASP A 52 0.94 11.73 -4.11
C ASP A 52 1.22 11.58 -2.62
N GLN A 53 1.64 10.39 -2.19
CA GLN A 53 1.93 10.09 -0.80
C GLN A 53 3.34 9.60 -0.58
N THR A 54 3.81 9.76 0.65
CA THR A 54 5.09 9.24 1.13
C THR A 54 4.86 8.53 2.45
N PHE A 55 5.42 7.33 2.58
CA PHE A 55 5.38 6.50 3.77
C PHE A 55 6.82 6.22 4.18
N SER A 56 7.20 6.74 5.34
CA SER A 56 8.46 6.43 6.00
C SER A 56 8.58 4.93 6.30
N ILE A 57 9.80 4.46 6.57
CA ILE A 57 10.05 3.07 6.94
C ILE A 57 9.26 2.68 8.19
N ALA A 58 9.08 3.60 9.14
CA ALA A 58 8.28 3.36 10.34
C ALA A 58 6.79 3.19 9.99
N GLU A 59 6.25 4.04 9.12
CA GLU A 59 4.85 3.91 8.65
C GLU A 59 4.63 2.64 7.83
N VAL A 60 5.62 2.19 7.05
CA VAL A 60 5.56 0.91 6.34
C VAL A 60 5.42 -0.25 7.33
N LYS A 61 6.20 -0.25 8.43
CA LYS A 61 6.10 -1.27 9.48
C LYS A 61 4.75 -1.25 10.18
N VAL A 62 4.26 -0.06 10.55
CA VAL A 62 2.92 0.08 11.13
C VAL A 62 1.85 -0.44 10.18
N GLY A 63 1.95 -0.12 8.88
CA GLY A 63 1.03 -0.65 7.87
C GLY A 63 1.05 -2.18 7.78
N LEU A 64 2.22 -2.83 7.90
CA LEU A 64 2.30 -4.29 7.96
C LEU A 64 1.64 -4.84 9.23
N GLU A 65 1.89 -4.24 10.39
CA GLU A 65 1.29 -4.66 11.66
C GLU A 65 -0.24 -4.52 11.64
N GLU A 66 -0.78 -3.48 11.00
CA GLU A 66 -2.22 -3.28 10.83
C GLU A 66 -2.84 -4.26 9.83
N LEU A 67 -2.13 -4.61 8.75
CA LEU A 67 -2.68 -5.43 7.65
C LEU A 67 -2.48 -6.93 7.82
N LEU A 68 -1.42 -7.40 8.48
CA LEU A 68 -1.16 -8.82 8.66
C LEU A 68 -2.31 -9.57 9.37
N PRO A 69 -2.93 -9.03 10.44
CA PRO A 69 -4.05 -9.69 11.10
C PRO A 69 -5.26 -9.94 10.19
N LEU A 70 -5.45 -9.12 9.14
CA LEU A 70 -6.55 -9.30 8.19
C LEU A 70 -6.45 -10.62 7.39
N LEU A 71 -5.27 -11.27 7.34
CA LEU A 71 -5.12 -12.58 6.69
C LEU A 71 -5.93 -13.69 7.38
N GLU A 72 -6.22 -13.52 8.66
CA GLU A 72 -7.01 -14.48 9.46
C GLU A 72 -8.52 -14.31 9.29
N TYR A 73 -8.95 -13.20 8.67
CA TYR A 73 -10.37 -12.88 8.49
C TYR A 73 -10.95 -13.65 7.31
N ASP A 74 -12.26 -13.88 7.36
CA ASP A 74 -13.02 -14.34 6.21
C ASP A 74 -13.20 -13.18 5.22
N LEU A 75 -12.39 -13.22 4.15
CA LEU A 75 -12.32 -12.20 3.12
C LEU A 75 -12.81 -12.77 1.79
N LEU A 76 -13.52 -11.94 1.03
CA LEU A 76 -13.82 -12.21 -0.37
C LEU A 76 -12.53 -12.40 -1.17
N VAL A 77 -12.62 -13.11 -2.29
CA VAL A 77 -11.45 -13.44 -3.12
C VAL A 77 -10.72 -12.16 -3.58
N GLU A 78 -11.48 -11.13 -3.92
CA GLU A 78 -10.98 -9.82 -4.37
C GLU A 78 -10.33 -9.05 -3.23
N GLU A 79 -10.94 -9.05 -2.03
CA GLU A 79 -10.37 -8.42 -0.83
C GLU A 79 -9.04 -9.08 -0.45
N ARG A 80 -8.99 -10.41 -0.47
CA ARG A 80 -7.79 -11.18 -0.17
C ARG A 80 -6.70 -10.91 -1.21
N ARG A 81 -7.04 -10.83 -2.49
CA ARG A 81 -6.09 -10.50 -3.56
C ARG A 81 -5.49 -9.11 -3.36
N LEU A 82 -6.32 -8.11 -3.08
CA LEU A 82 -5.84 -6.75 -2.79
C LEU A 82 -4.96 -6.73 -1.54
N LEU A 83 -5.39 -7.40 -0.45
CA LEU A 83 -4.61 -7.46 0.78
C LEU A 83 -3.22 -8.05 0.53
N HIS A 84 -3.12 -9.16 -0.20
CA HIS A 84 -1.84 -9.77 -0.54
C HIS A 84 -0.96 -8.84 -1.37
N LYS A 85 -1.55 -8.10 -2.31
CA LYS A 85 -0.85 -7.10 -3.13
C LYS A 85 -0.26 -5.98 -2.26
N LEU A 86 -1.06 -5.41 -1.35
CA LEU A 86 -0.61 -4.37 -0.43
C LEU A 86 0.46 -4.88 0.54
N LEU A 87 0.28 -6.08 1.10
CA LEU A 87 1.28 -6.73 1.96
C LEU A 87 2.59 -6.99 1.21
N ALA A 88 2.54 -7.41 -0.06
CA ALA A 88 3.75 -7.62 -0.86
C ALA A 88 4.51 -6.30 -1.10
N VAL A 89 3.79 -5.21 -1.39
CA VAL A 89 4.38 -3.87 -1.55
C VAL A 89 5.07 -3.41 -0.25
N LEU A 90 4.36 -3.48 0.87
CA LEU A 90 4.90 -3.07 2.17
C LEU A 90 6.05 -3.96 2.63
N ALA A 91 5.93 -5.28 2.47
CA ALA A 91 6.98 -6.23 2.85
C ALA A 91 8.24 -6.05 1.99
N TYR A 92 8.10 -5.72 0.71
CA TYR A 92 9.25 -5.40 -0.12
C TYR A 92 9.95 -4.11 0.34
N ALA A 93 9.17 -3.06 0.63
CA ALA A 93 9.71 -1.80 1.14
C ALA A 93 10.42 -1.99 2.49
N ASP A 94 9.83 -2.73 3.42
CA ASP A 94 10.44 -3.06 4.71
C ASP A 94 11.68 -3.94 4.54
N TRP A 95 11.63 -5.00 3.73
CA TRP A 95 12.81 -5.85 3.49
C TRP A 95 14.00 -5.06 2.94
N LYS A 96 13.74 -4.09 2.05
CA LYS A 96 14.78 -3.20 1.52
C LYS A 96 15.14 -2.04 2.44
N GLN A 97 14.40 -1.81 3.52
CA GLN A 97 14.49 -0.64 4.38
C GLN A 97 14.48 0.66 3.57
N LEU A 98 13.52 0.78 2.64
CA LEU A 98 13.33 1.92 1.76
C LEU A 98 12.01 2.65 2.05
N ILE A 99 11.95 3.92 1.66
CA ILE A 99 10.73 4.73 1.74
C ILE A 99 9.79 4.26 0.62
N LEU A 100 8.50 4.13 0.95
CA LEU A 100 7.44 3.85 -0.01
C LEU A 100 6.79 5.16 -0.43
N PHE A 101 6.57 5.31 -1.73
CA PHE A 101 5.89 6.44 -2.35
C PHE A 101 4.68 5.91 -3.09
N GLY A 102 3.58 6.65 -3.01
CA GLY A 102 2.44 6.45 -3.87
C GLY A 102 2.34 7.63 -4.83
N ALA A 103 2.26 7.34 -6.11
CA ALA A 103 2.18 8.35 -7.17
C ALA A 103 0.86 8.18 -7.91
N ALA A 104 0.10 9.27 -8.01
CA ALA A 104 -1.11 9.30 -8.82
C ALA A 104 -0.74 9.61 -10.28
N ASP A 105 -1.17 8.74 -11.21
CA ASP A 105 -1.09 8.97 -12.66
C ASP A 105 -2.30 9.78 -13.19
#